data_AF-A0A956ADM4-F1
#
_entry.id   AF-A0A956ADM4-F1
#
_cell.length_a   1.000
_cell.length_b   1.000
_cell.length_c   1.000
_cell.angle_alpha   90.00
_cell.angle_beta   90.00
_cell.angle_gamma   90.00
#
_symmetry.space_group_name_H-M   'P 1'
#
loop_
_entity.id
_entity.type
_entity.pdbx_description
1 polymer ?
#
loop_
_entity_poly.entity_id
_entity_poly.type
_entity_poly.pdbx_seq_one_letter_code
_entity_poly.pdbx_strand_id
1 'polypeptide(L)'
;MSSTMPAWESLSARDRDLVARAQRMLVALGDPGVARRAGEAGYDAEEHEAGWRALEVAAGRRQSFPLLLQVATAAASEAEAPGVAARYAALDAFENKWFPRVRTALQRFVPPEAQAQVVGAFFADLAQQPLGPGVVGSVSLFIQRLAELAASDAPGAAAAGASLQKKGLTPAAIADITATLEEARALAPASPPPDGFAQQVAALNAERAQALDTLRRWLNDWTPIFRDELPYHDRLRLGLVRSAGGRPASALVEEEPQA
;
A
#
# COMPACT_ATOMS: atom_id res chain seq x y z
N MET A 1 -15.23 -2.85 -2.53
CA MET A 1 -14.19 -2.76 -1.47
C MET A 1 -13.49 -1.44 -1.69
N SER A 2 -13.68 -0.47 -0.79
CA SER A 2 -13.05 0.86 -0.88
C SER A 2 -11.54 0.68 -0.83
N SER A 3 -10.85 0.83 -1.97
CA SER A 3 -9.39 0.80 -1.98
C SER A 3 -8.91 2.22 -1.73
N THR A 4 -9.05 2.65 -0.47
CA THR A 4 -8.19 3.70 0.08
C THR A 4 -6.77 3.35 -0.33
N MET A 5 -6.04 4.30 -0.92
CA MET A 5 -4.61 4.12 -1.20
C MET A 5 -3.98 3.53 0.06
N PRO A 6 -3.29 2.37 -0.01
CA PRO A 6 -2.77 1.73 1.18
C PRO A 6 -1.81 2.71 1.83
N ALA A 7 -2.24 3.27 2.95
CA ALA A 7 -1.41 4.12 3.75
C ALA A 7 -0.21 3.30 4.17
N TRP A 8 0.94 3.95 4.23
CA TRP A 8 2.09 3.32 4.85
C TRP A 8 1.77 2.99 6.30
N GLU A 9 1.87 1.71 6.68
CA GLU A 9 1.65 1.35 8.07
C GLU A 9 2.84 1.82 8.91
N SER A 10 2.57 2.85 9.72
CA SER A 10 3.54 3.35 10.69
C SER A 10 3.71 2.33 11.80
N LEU A 11 4.96 2.11 12.23
CA LEU A 11 5.24 1.22 13.34
C LEU A 11 4.51 1.69 14.61
N SER A 12 3.80 0.78 15.26
CA SER A 12 3.23 1.04 16.58
C SER A 12 4.35 1.35 17.58
N ALA A 13 4.01 1.96 18.72
CA ALA A 13 4.99 2.16 19.81
C ALA A 13 5.59 0.82 20.28
N ARG A 14 4.79 -0.24 20.29
CA ARG A 14 5.22 -1.59 20.65
C ARG A 14 6.20 -2.18 19.63
N ASP A 15 5.96 -1.97 18.34
CA ASP A 15 6.84 -2.49 17.29
C ASP A 15 8.15 -1.72 17.22
N ARG A 16 8.14 -0.41 17.49
CA ARG A 16 9.38 0.38 17.66
C ARG A 16 10.22 -0.12 18.83
N ASP A 17 9.60 -0.42 19.97
CA ASP A 17 10.29 -1.02 21.12
C ASP A 17 10.88 -2.39 20.77
N LEU A 18 10.11 -3.25 20.09
CA LEU A 18 10.58 -4.56 19.63
C LEU A 18 11.84 -4.44 18.75
N VAL A 19 11.80 -3.59 17.73
CA VAL A 19 12.93 -3.35 16.82
C VAL A 19 14.16 -2.87 17.60
N ALA A 20 14.00 -1.90 18.50
CA ALA A 20 15.09 -1.36 19.31
C ALA A 20 15.72 -2.42 20.24
N ARG A 21 14.89 -3.26 20.85
CA ARG A 21 15.35 -4.36 21.72
C ARG A 21 16.10 -5.43 20.93
N ALA A 22 15.55 -5.86 19.80
CA ALA A 22 16.19 -6.86 18.95
C ALA A 22 17.51 -6.35 18.38
N GLN A 23 17.56 -5.09 17.93
CA GLN A 23 18.80 -4.46 17.48
C GLN A 23 19.87 -4.44 18.57
N ARG A 24 19.52 -4.02 19.79
CA ARG A 24 20.47 -4.02 20.92
C ARG A 24 21.03 -5.43 21.17
N MET A 25 20.16 -6.43 21.17
CA MET A 25 20.53 -7.81 21.39
C MET A 25 21.48 -8.33 20.29
N LEU A 26 21.14 -8.13 19.02
CA LEU A 26 21.96 -8.55 17.88
C LEU A 26 23.33 -7.85 17.84
N VAL A 27 23.37 -6.55 18.14
CA VAL A 27 24.64 -5.81 18.25
C VAL A 27 25.51 -6.36 19.38
N ALA A 28 24.93 -6.65 20.54
CA ALA A 28 25.67 -7.23 21.67
C ALA A 28 26.17 -8.66 21.38
N LEU A 29 25.42 -9.45 20.62
CA LEU A 29 25.83 -10.78 20.15
C LEU A 29 26.96 -10.71 19.12
N GLY A 30 27.24 -9.55 18.52
CA GLY A 30 28.41 -9.34 17.66
C GLY A 30 29.74 -9.25 18.43
N ASP A 31 29.71 -9.12 19.77
CA ASP A 31 30.91 -9.21 20.59
C ASP A 31 31.42 -10.66 20.65
N PRO A 32 32.69 -10.96 20.30
CA PRO A 32 33.18 -12.33 20.24
C PRO A 32 33.05 -13.10 21.56
N GLY A 33 33.16 -12.42 22.70
CA GLY A 33 33.03 -13.04 24.01
C GLY A 33 31.58 -13.46 24.30
N VAL A 34 30.62 -12.61 23.96
CA VAL A 34 29.18 -12.91 24.09
C VAL A 34 28.77 -13.98 23.08
N ALA A 35 29.20 -13.86 21.82
CA ALA A 35 28.92 -14.83 20.76
C ALA A 35 29.37 -16.25 21.14
N ARG A 36 30.59 -16.38 21.67
CA ARG A 36 31.12 -17.68 22.12
C ARG A 36 30.23 -18.34 23.18
N ARG A 37 29.76 -17.58 24.17
CA ARG A 37 28.89 -18.09 25.25
C ARG A 37 27.46 -18.35 24.76
N ALA A 38 26.92 -17.51 23.90
CA ALA A 38 25.65 -17.77 23.24
C ALA A 38 25.71 -19.08 22.43
N GLY A 39 26.85 -19.37 21.79
CA GLY A 39 27.09 -20.64 21.09
C GLY A 39 27.11 -21.87 21.99
N GLU A 40 27.55 -21.75 23.23
CA GLU A 40 27.44 -22.83 24.23
C GLU A 40 25.96 -23.15 24.54
N ALA A 41 25.07 -22.17 24.40
CA ALA A 41 23.61 -22.30 24.54
C ALA A 41 22.88 -22.66 23.23
N GLY A 42 23.62 -23.01 22.16
CA GLY A 42 23.06 -23.42 20.87
C GLY A 42 22.78 -22.30 19.87
N TYR A 43 23.20 -21.06 20.15
CA TYR A 43 23.08 -19.95 19.21
C TYR A 43 24.18 -20.01 18.14
N ASP A 44 23.81 -20.09 16.87
CA ASP A 44 24.76 -20.22 15.78
C ASP A 44 24.69 -19.06 14.76
N ALA A 45 25.45 -19.20 13.66
CA ALA A 45 25.50 -18.22 12.60
C ALA A 45 24.16 -18.11 11.84
N GLU A 46 23.42 -19.21 11.70
CA GLU A 46 22.12 -19.21 11.01
C GLU A 46 21.10 -18.39 11.81
N GLU A 47 21.07 -18.56 13.13
CA GLU A 47 20.22 -17.81 14.03
C GLU A 47 20.58 -16.32 14.08
N HIS A 48 21.87 -16.00 13.99
CA HIS A 48 22.33 -14.62 13.90
C HIS A 48 21.90 -13.94 12.61
N GLU A 49 22.07 -14.63 11.48
CA GLU A 49 21.62 -14.13 10.18
C GLU A 49 20.09 -14.03 10.10
N ALA A 50 19.36 -14.99 10.69
CA ALA A 50 17.90 -14.95 10.77
C ALA A 50 17.40 -13.71 11.53
N GLY A 51 18.01 -13.40 12.68
CA GLY A 51 17.71 -12.22 13.46
C GLY A 51 17.97 -10.91 12.70
N TRP A 52 19.14 -10.76 12.06
CA TRP A 52 19.46 -9.58 11.25
C TRP A 52 18.53 -9.42 10.05
N ARG A 53 18.26 -10.50 9.32
CA ARG A 53 17.35 -10.46 8.16
C ARG A 53 15.95 -9.99 8.55
N ALA A 54 15.41 -10.51 9.65
CA ALA A 54 14.11 -10.09 10.16
C ALA A 54 14.14 -8.62 10.63
N LEU A 55 15.20 -8.21 11.33
CA LEU A 55 15.37 -6.83 11.80
C LEU A 55 15.43 -5.84 10.64
N GLU A 56 16.20 -6.12 9.59
CA GLU A 56 16.36 -5.21 8.46
C GLU A 56 15.04 -4.95 7.73
N VAL A 57 14.27 -6.00 7.48
CA VAL A 57 12.96 -5.88 6.82
C VAL A 57 11.97 -5.14 7.74
N ALA A 58 11.91 -5.50 9.03
CA ALA A 58 11.05 -4.83 10.01
C ALA A 58 11.38 -3.34 10.20
N ALA A 59 12.67 -2.99 10.19
CA ALA A 59 13.17 -1.63 10.27
C ALA A 59 12.91 -0.81 8.99
N GLY A 60 12.51 -1.46 7.90
CA GLY A 60 12.11 -0.81 6.65
C GLY A 60 13.21 -0.76 5.59
N ARG A 61 14.21 -1.65 5.62
CA ARG A 61 15.29 -1.66 4.61
C ARG A 61 14.80 -1.83 3.17
N ARG A 62 13.66 -2.52 2.97
CA ARG A 62 12.98 -2.67 1.67
C ARG A 62 12.24 -1.41 1.22
N GLN A 63 12.16 -0.40 2.08
CA GLN A 63 11.34 0.77 1.90
C GLN A 63 12.23 1.94 1.50
N SER A 64 12.34 2.19 0.20
CA SER A 64 13.24 3.25 -0.29
C SER A 64 12.67 4.64 0.03
N PHE A 65 13.55 5.60 0.28
CA PHE A 65 13.14 6.99 0.51
C PHE A 65 12.31 7.59 -0.65
N PRO A 66 12.65 7.34 -1.94
CA PRO A 66 11.80 7.77 -3.05
C PRO A 66 10.38 7.19 -2.99
N LEU A 67 10.23 5.92 -2.61
CA LEU A 67 8.93 5.28 -2.44
C LEU A 67 8.12 5.94 -1.31
N LEU A 68 8.76 6.18 -0.16
CA LEU A 68 8.14 6.86 0.97
C LEU A 68 7.63 8.26 0.59
N LEU A 69 8.43 9.00 -0.19
CA LEU A 69 8.05 10.32 -0.68
C LEU A 69 6.85 10.24 -1.62
N GLN A 70 6.81 9.27 -2.54
CA GLN A 70 5.67 9.05 -3.44
C GLN A 70 4.38 8.74 -2.67
N VAL A 71 4.44 7.89 -1.64
CA VAL A 71 3.28 7.60 -0.78
C VAL A 71 2.80 8.86 -0.06
N ALA A 72 3.72 9.66 0.48
CA ALA A 72 3.38 10.91 1.18
C ALA A 72 2.75 11.95 0.25
N THR A 73 3.28 12.12 -0.97
CA THR A 73 2.72 13.03 -1.97
C THR A 73 1.34 12.59 -2.42
N ALA A 74 1.11 11.29 -2.62
CA ALA A 74 -0.20 10.77 -2.99
C ALA A 74 -1.23 11.00 -1.86
N ALA A 75 -0.86 10.75 -0.61
CA ALA A 75 -1.73 10.98 0.54
C ALA A 75 -2.08 12.46 0.74
N ALA A 76 -1.12 13.38 0.57
CA ALA A 76 -1.37 14.82 0.60
C ALA A 76 -2.34 15.26 -0.51
N SER A 77 -2.18 14.70 -1.71
CA SER A 77 -3.04 15.01 -2.85
C SER A 77 -4.50 14.55 -2.67
N GLU A 78 -4.74 13.47 -1.94
CA GLU A 78 -6.10 13.02 -1.59
C GLU A 78 -6.74 13.88 -0.47
N ALA A 79 -5.92 14.38 0.46
CA ALA A 79 -6.39 15.14 1.62
C ALA A 79 -6.71 16.62 1.31
N GLU A 80 -6.09 17.21 0.29
CA GLU A 80 -6.08 18.67 0.09
C GLU A 80 -7.10 19.23 -0.90
N ALA A 81 -7.89 18.43 -1.63
CA ALA A 81 -8.76 18.98 -2.68
C ALA A 81 -10.26 18.95 -2.32
N PRO A 82 -10.87 20.09 -1.90
CA PRO A 82 -12.31 20.18 -1.71
C PRO A 82 -13.04 19.81 -3.00
N GLY A 83 -13.86 18.77 -2.95
CA GLY A 83 -14.69 18.33 -4.07
C GLY A 83 -14.14 17.17 -4.91
N VAL A 84 -12.86 16.80 -4.80
CA VAL A 84 -12.27 15.68 -5.57
C VAL A 84 -12.94 14.35 -5.24
N ALA A 85 -13.16 14.07 -3.95
CA ALA A 85 -13.87 12.86 -3.52
C ALA A 85 -15.27 12.74 -4.15
N ALA A 86 -15.99 13.86 -4.29
CA ALA A 86 -17.31 13.88 -4.93
C ALA A 86 -17.22 13.60 -6.44
N ARG A 87 -16.16 14.07 -7.12
CA ARG A 87 -15.93 13.79 -8.54
C ARG A 87 -15.56 12.32 -8.76
N TYR A 88 -14.65 11.78 -7.95
CA TYR A 88 -14.33 10.35 -7.99
C TYR A 88 -15.56 9.49 -7.70
N ALA A 89 -16.41 9.87 -6.75
CA ALA A 89 -17.66 9.16 -6.48
C ALA A 89 -18.63 9.20 -7.67
N ALA A 90 -18.73 10.33 -8.37
CA ALA A 90 -19.55 10.44 -9.57
C ALA A 90 -19.03 9.56 -10.73
N LEU A 91 -17.71 9.51 -10.93
CA LEU A 91 -17.05 8.66 -11.92
C LEU A 91 -17.19 7.16 -11.58
N ASP A 92 -16.97 6.79 -10.32
CA ASP A 92 -17.19 5.42 -9.79
C ASP A 92 -18.64 4.97 -10.02
N ALA A 93 -19.62 5.81 -9.65
CA ALA A 93 -21.04 5.49 -9.86
C ALA A 93 -21.37 5.32 -11.35
N PHE A 94 -20.71 6.07 -12.23
CA PHE A 94 -20.86 5.95 -13.68
C PHE A 94 -20.31 4.61 -14.19
N GLU A 95 -19.07 4.23 -13.85
CA GLU A 95 -18.50 2.95 -14.30
C GLU A 95 -19.30 1.75 -13.77
N ASN A 96 -19.69 1.79 -12.50
CA ASN A 96 -20.49 0.76 -11.84
C ASN A 96 -21.86 0.56 -12.52
N LYS A 97 -22.45 1.63 -13.04
CA LYS A 97 -23.70 1.57 -13.79
C LYS A 97 -23.50 1.10 -15.22
N TRP A 98 -22.51 1.63 -15.93
CA TRP A 98 -22.46 1.55 -17.38
C TRP A 98 -21.56 0.45 -17.93
N PHE A 99 -20.48 0.07 -17.25
CA PHE A 99 -19.58 -0.98 -17.77
C PHE A 99 -20.32 -2.33 -17.92
N PRO A 100 -21.06 -2.83 -16.91
CA PRO A 100 -21.82 -4.07 -17.07
C PRO A 100 -22.92 -3.97 -18.12
N ARG A 101 -23.56 -2.80 -18.25
CA ARG A 101 -24.64 -2.56 -19.22
C ARG A 101 -24.14 -2.54 -20.65
N VAL A 102 -22.98 -1.94 -20.91
CA VAL A 102 -22.34 -1.96 -22.23
C VAL A 102 -21.91 -3.37 -22.59
N ARG A 103 -21.29 -4.10 -21.66
CA ARG A 103 -20.95 -5.52 -21.87
C ARG A 103 -22.17 -6.33 -22.27
N THR A 104 -23.27 -6.20 -21.54
CA THR A 104 -24.54 -6.89 -21.83
C THR A 104 -25.13 -6.46 -23.18
N ALA A 105 -25.06 -5.17 -23.53
CA ALA A 105 -25.56 -4.67 -24.81
C ALA A 105 -24.75 -5.23 -25.99
N LEU A 106 -23.42 -5.21 -25.90
CA LEU A 106 -22.56 -5.80 -26.92
C LEU A 106 -22.81 -7.31 -27.04
N GLN A 107 -22.91 -8.03 -25.93
CA GLN A 107 -23.23 -9.45 -25.95
C GLN A 107 -24.59 -9.74 -26.61
N ARG A 108 -25.58 -8.88 -26.44
CA ARG A 108 -26.91 -9.08 -27.02
C ARG A 108 -26.98 -8.76 -28.51
N PHE A 109 -26.32 -7.70 -28.96
CA PHE A 109 -26.51 -7.14 -30.30
C PHE A 109 -25.38 -7.45 -31.28
N VAL A 110 -24.19 -7.79 -30.80
CA VAL A 110 -23.10 -8.28 -31.66
C VAL A 110 -23.35 -9.76 -31.99
N PRO A 111 -23.23 -10.17 -33.27
CA PRO A 111 -23.37 -11.57 -33.67
C PRO A 111 -22.42 -12.52 -32.91
N PRO A 112 -22.83 -13.75 -32.60
CA PRO A 112 -22.03 -14.70 -31.83
C PRO A 112 -20.60 -14.89 -32.36
N GLU A 113 -20.43 -14.92 -33.68
CA GLU A 113 -19.16 -15.10 -34.38
C GLU A 113 -18.18 -13.93 -34.18
N ALA A 114 -18.68 -12.71 -33.94
CA ALA A 114 -17.86 -11.51 -33.73
C ALA A 114 -17.80 -11.07 -32.26
N GLN A 115 -18.61 -11.69 -31.40
CA GLN A 115 -18.85 -11.24 -30.02
C GLN A 115 -17.57 -11.24 -29.18
N ALA A 116 -16.77 -12.32 -29.24
CA ALA A 116 -15.52 -12.42 -28.47
C ALA A 116 -14.51 -11.34 -28.87
N GLN A 117 -14.40 -11.05 -30.17
CA GLN A 117 -13.50 -10.03 -30.70
C GLN A 117 -13.96 -8.62 -30.30
N VAL A 118 -15.24 -8.28 -30.52
CA VAL A 118 -15.75 -6.92 -30.25
C VAL A 118 -15.79 -6.63 -28.76
N VAL A 119 -16.30 -7.56 -27.94
CA VAL A 119 -16.34 -7.38 -26.48
C VAL A 119 -14.92 -7.40 -25.89
N GLY A 120 -14.06 -8.29 -26.38
CA GLY A 120 -12.65 -8.36 -25.99
C GLY A 120 -11.89 -7.07 -26.30
N ALA A 121 -12.03 -6.55 -27.52
CA ALA A 121 -11.39 -5.30 -27.92
C ALA A 121 -11.92 -4.09 -27.14
N PHE A 122 -13.24 -4.02 -26.88
CA PHE A 122 -13.82 -2.91 -26.12
C PHE A 122 -13.34 -2.90 -24.65
N PHE A 123 -13.26 -4.07 -24.02
CA PHE A 123 -12.89 -4.20 -22.61
C PHE A 123 -11.42 -4.58 -22.37
N ALA A 124 -10.58 -4.56 -23.41
CA ALA A 124 -9.14 -4.76 -23.26
C ALA A 124 -8.56 -3.69 -22.34
N ASP A 125 -7.86 -4.12 -21.29
CA ASP A 125 -7.27 -3.27 -20.24
C ASP A 125 -8.27 -2.34 -19.54
N LEU A 126 -9.57 -2.64 -19.65
CA LEU A 126 -10.66 -1.84 -19.09
C LEU A 126 -11.43 -2.65 -18.06
N ALA A 127 -11.14 -2.38 -16.80
CA ALA A 127 -11.85 -2.91 -15.65
C ALA A 127 -12.35 -1.77 -14.76
N GLN A 128 -13.44 -2.03 -14.03
CA GLN A 128 -13.90 -1.15 -12.95
C GLN A 128 -12.77 -0.97 -11.94
N GLN A 129 -12.60 0.25 -11.47
CA GLN A 129 -11.57 0.63 -10.53
C GLN A 129 -12.19 0.85 -9.15
N PRO A 130 -11.46 0.57 -8.07
CA PRO A 130 -11.87 1.04 -6.76
C PRO A 130 -12.00 2.57 -6.76
N LEU A 131 -12.94 3.08 -5.96
CA LEU A 131 -13.11 4.52 -5.73
C LEU A 131 -11.77 5.19 -5.38
N GLY A 132 -11.32 6.11 -6.24
CA GLY A 132 -10.04 6.79 -6.15
C GLY A 132 -9.55 7.28 -7.52
N PRO A 133 -8.32 7.79 -7.66
CA PRO A 133 -7.83 8.38 -8.92
C PRO A 133 -7.88 7.44 -10.14
N GLY A 134 -7.84 6.12 -9.93
CA GLY A 134 -7.93 5.13 -11.00
C GLY A 134 -9.21 5.22 -11.83
N VAL A 135 -10.33 5.66 -11.24
CA VAL A 135 -11.62 5.82 -11.94
C VAL A 135 -11.55 6.84 -13.08
N VAL A 136 -10.62 7.81 -13.00
CA VAL A 136 -10.39 8.80 -14.07
C VAL A 136 -9.87 8.10 -15.32
N GLY A 137 -8.90 7.19 -15.15
CA GLY A 137 -8.31 6.43 -16.26
C GLY A 137 -9.33 5.48 -16.91
N SER A 138 -10.05 4.70 -16.10
CA SER A 138 -11.03 3.73 -16.59
C SER A 138 -12.19 4.42 -17.34
N VAL A 139 -12.78 5.46 -16.77
CA VAL A 139 -13.90 6.18 -17.39
C VAL A 139 -13.43 6.90 -18.66
N SER A 140 -12.22 7.48 -18.68
CA SER A 140 -11.67 8.13 -19.87
C SER A 140 -11.50 7.15 -21.02
N LEU A 141 -10.91 5.98 -20.76
CA LEU A 141 -10.73 4.94 -21.76
C LEU A 141 -12.09 4.41 -22.24
N PHE A 142 -13.05 4.22 -21.34
CA PHE A 142 -14.40 3.78 -21.71
C PHE A 142 -15.12 4.76 -22.64
N ILE A 143 -15.06 6.08 -22.37
CA ILE A 143 -15.68 7.10 -23.23
C ILE A 143 -15.01 7.12 -24.61
N GLN A 144 -13.68 7.02 -24.65
CA GLN A 144 -12.95 6.89 -25.91
C GLN A 144 -13.43 5.66 -26.71
N ARG A 145 -13.52 4.50 -26.06
CA ARG A 145 -13.98 3.25 -26.71
C ARG A 145 -15.43 3.34 -27.17
N LEU A 146 -16.31 4.06 -26.46
CA LEU A 146 -17.67 4.33 -26.93
C LEU A 146 -17.69 5.14 -28.23
N ALA A 147 -16.84 6.17 -28.33
CA ALA A 147 -16.72 6.98 -29.54
C ALA A 147 -16.15 6.16 -30.70
N GLU A 148 -15.11 5.36 -30.46
CA GLU A 148 -14.52 4.46 -31.45
C GLU A 148 -15.52 3.40 -31.92
N LEU A 149 -16.27 2.79 -31.00
CA LEU A 149 -17.32 1.82 -31.32
C LEU A 149 -18.42 2.45 -32.19
N ALA A 150 -18.83 3.68 -31.88
CA ALA A 150 -19.84 4.41 -32.65
C ALA A 150 -19.36 4.80 -34.05
N ALA A 151 -18.06 5.03 -34.22
CA ALA A 151 -17.43 5.32 -35.51
C ALA A 151 -17.04 4.07 -36.31
N SER A 152 -17.11 2.88 -35.70
CA SER A 152 -16.72 1.62 -36.32
C SER A 152 -17.83 0.96 -37.14
N ASP A 153 -17.44 0.17 -38.13
CA ASP A 153 -18.33 -0.73 -38.88
C ASP A 153 -18.53 -2.09 -38.18
N ALA A 154 -18.27 -2.18 -36.87
CA ALA A 154 -18.35 -3.43 -36.14
C ALA A 154 -19.79 -3.99 -36.15
N PRO A 155 -20.00 -5.28 -36.49
CA PRO A 155 -21.33 -5.87 -36.56
C PRO A 155 -22.11 -5.70 -35.25
N GLY A 156 -23.33 -5.16 -35.34
CA GLY A 156 -24.20 -4.96 -34.18
C GLY A 156 -23.86 -3.74 -33.30
N ALA A 157 -22.78 -3.01 -33.57
CA ALA A 157 -22.37 -1.83 -32.79
C ALA A 157 -23.44 -0.73 -32.79
N ALA A 158 -24.02 -0.40 -33.95
CA ALA A 158 -25.08 0.59 -34.06
C ALA A 158 -26.33 0.22 -33.25
N ALA A 159 -26.72 -1.06 -33.26
CA ALA A 159 -27.86 -1.56 -32.49
C ALA A 159 -27.59 -1.55 -30.98
N ALA A 160 -26.38 -1.92 -30.56
CA ALA A 160 -25.94 -1.81 -29.17
C ALA A 160 -25.97 -0.34 -28.69
N GLY A 161 -25.41 0.58 -29.48
CA GLY A 161 -25.43 2.02 -29.22
C GLY A 161 -26.85 2.58 -29.08
N ALA A 162 -27.74 2.25 -30.02
CA ALA A 162 -29.14 2.66 -29.96
C ALA A 162 -29.85 2.10 -28.71
N SER A 163 -29.55 0.85 -28.30
CA SER A 163 -30.07 0.30 -27.05
C SER A 163 -29.56 1.01 -25.82
N LEU A 164 -28.29 1.44 -25.80
CA LEU A 164 -27.68 2.13 -24.66
C LEU A 164 -28.23 3.55 -24.52
N GLN A 165 -28.41 4.26 -25.62
CA GLN A 165 -29.07 5.57 -25.64
C GLN A 165 -30.50 5.50 -25.09
N LYS A 166 -31.30 4.51 -25.51
CA LYS A 166 -32.65 4.26 -24.95
C LYS A 166 -32.64 3.99 -23.45
N LYS A 167 -31.53 3.45 -22.90
CA LYS A 167 -31.35 3.17 -21.48
C LYS A 167 -30.79 4.35 -20.69
N GLY A 168 -30.51 5.48 -21.35
CA GLY A 168 -30.06 6.72 -20.74
C GLY A 168 -28.58 7.08 -20.95
N LEU A 169 -27.81 6.31 -21.74
CA LEU A 169 -26.44 6.70 -22.12
C LEU A 169 -26.52 7.64 -23.33
N THR A 170 -27.08 8.82 -23.12
CA THR A 170 -27.30 9.84 -24.16
C THR A 170 -26.02 10.65 -24.40
N PRO A 171 -25.92 11.39 -25.52
CA PRO A 171 -24.82 12.33 -25.73
C PRO A 171 -24.68 13.36 -24.60
N ALA A 172 -25.79 13.81 -24.02
CA ALA A 172 -25.78 14.70 -22.85
C ALA A 172 -25.15 14.01 -21.63
N ALA A 173 -25.55 12.76 -21.33
CA ALA A 173 -24.95 12.02 -20.21
C ALA A 173 -23.45 11.75 -20.42
N ILE A 174 -23.00 11.55 -21.66
CA ILE A 174 -21.58 11.43 -22.01
C ILE A 174 -20.86 12.78 -21.83
N ALA A 175 -21.47 13.89 -22.23
CA ALA A 175 -20.91 15.22 -22.03
C ALA A 175 -20.78 15.58 -20.54
N ASP A 176 -21.81 15.29 -19.74
CA ASP A 176 -21.81 15.54 -18.29
C ASP A 176 -20.68 14.78 -17.58
N ILE A 177 -20.51 13.50 -17.90
CA ILE A 177 -19.43 12.70 -17.29
C ILE A 177 -18.06 13.12 -17.80
N THR A 178 -17.95 13.57 -19.06
CA THR A 178 -16.70 14.11 -19.62
C THR A 178 -16.29 15.39 -18.90
N ALA A 179 -17.25 16.30 -18.63
CA ALA A 179 -16.98 17.50 -17.83
C ALA A 179 -16.51 17.15 -16.41
N THR A 180 -17.15 16.16 -15.78
CA THR A 180 -16.73 15.63 -14.46
C THR A 180 -15.30 15.08 -14.51
N LEU A 181 -14.93 14.44 -15.62
CA LEU A 181 -13.59 13.90 -15.88
C LEU A 181 -12.54 15.00 -15.98
N GLU A 182 -12.83 16.08 -16.71
CA GLU A 182 -11.93 17.23 -16.83
C GLU A 182 -11.77 17.97 -15.50
N GLU A 183 -12.86 18.14 -14.74
CA GLU A 183 -12.78 18.66 -13.36
C GLU A 183 -11.90 17.77 -12.47
N ALA A 184 -12.07 16.45 -12.56
CA ALA A 184 -11.27 15.51 -11.79
C ALA A 184 -9.79 15.55 -12.19
N ARG A 185 -9.48 15.67 -13.49
CA ARG A 185 -8.10 15.79 -14.01
C ARG A 185 -7.44 17.10 -13.60
N ALA A 186 -8.17 18.22 -13.63
CA ALA A 186 -7.65 19.53 -13.23
C ALA A 186 -7.31 19.59 -11.73
N LEU A 187 -7.98 18.76 -10.93
CA LEU A 187 -7.78 18.68 -9.48
C LEU A 187 -6.86 17.52 -9.05
N ALA A 188 -6.59 16.57 -9.94
CA ALA A 188 -5.69 15.46 -9.67
C ALA A 188 -4.22 15.95 -9.64
N PRO A 189 -3.37 15.39 -8.77
CA PRO A 189 -1.94 15.65 -8.84
C PRO A 189 -1.41 15.28 -10.23
N ALA A 190 -0.44 16.06 -10.73
CA ALA A 190 0.05 16.05 -12.11
C ALA A 190 0.63 14.70 -12.61
N SER A 191 0.67 13.65 -11.79
CA SER A 191 0.94 12.29 -12.24
C SER A 191 0.21 11.29 -11.36
N PRO A 192 -0.64 10.42 -11.95
CA PRO A 192 -1.13 9.26 -11.22
C PRO A 192 0.08 8.39 -10.80
N PRO A 193 0.02 7.73 -9.64
CA PRO A 193 1.03 6.75 -9.28
C PRO A 193 1.08 5.65 -10.36
N PRO A 194 2.26 5.06 -10.62
CA PRO A 194 2.40 4.04 -11.66
C PRO A 194 1.50 2.83 -11.40
N ASP A 195 1.13 2.12 -12.47
CA ASP A 195 0.34 0.90 -12.37
C ASP A 195 0.98 -0.10 -11.38
N GLY A 196 0.16 -0.69 -10.52
CA GLY A 196 0.62 -1.63 -9.49
C GLY A 196 1.22 -0.98 -8.24
N PHE A 197 1.31 0.35 -8.14
CA PHE A 197 1.86 1.04 -6.97
C PHE A 197 1.16 0.65 -5.65
N ALA A 198 -0.19 0.61 -5.65
CA ALA A 198 -0.95 0.18 -4.46
C ALA A 198 -0.65 -1.27 -4.07
N GLN A 199 -0.48 -2.16 -5.05
CA GLN A 199 -0.15 -3.57 -4.81
C GLN A 199 1.28 -3.69 -4.26
N GLN A 200 2.22 -2.90 -4.77
CA GLN A 200 3.59 -2.83 -4.26
C GLN A 200 3.64 -2.38 -2.80
N VAL A 201 2.92 -1.30 -2.45
CA VAL A 201 2.85 -0.80 -1.08
C VAL A 201 2.20 -1.82 -0.14
N ALA A 202 1.10 -2.45 -0.56
CA ALA A 202 0.45 -3.50 0.23
C ALA A 202 1.37 -4.72 0.45
N ALA A 203 2.12 -5.15 -0.57
CA ALA A 203 3.08 -6.24 -0.45
C ALA A 203 4.21 -5.90 0.53
N LEU A 204 4.72 -4.66 0.49
CA LEU A 204 5.76 -4.20 1.42
C LEU A 204 5.25 -4.08 2.87
N ASN A 205 4.01 -3.65 3.07
CA ASN A 205 3.37 -3.64 4.39
C ASN A 205 3.23 -5.08 4.92
N ALA A 206 2.76 -6.01 4.10
CA ALA A 206 2.61 -7.41 4.47
C ALA A 206 3.96 -8.08 4.79
N GLU A 207 4.99 -7.83 3.97
CA GLU A 207 6.36 -8.31 4.21
C GLU A 207 6.90 -7.77 5.55
N ARG A 208 6.69 -6.48 5.83
CA ARG A 208 7.10 -5.87 7.10
C ARG A 208 6.36 -6.47 8.30
N ALA A 209 5.06 -6.69 8.20
CA ALA A 209 4.26 -7.30 9.25
C ALA A 209 4.75 -8.73 9.56
N GLN A 210 5.04 -9.51 8.52
CA GLN A 210 5.61 -10.85 8.67
C GLN A 210 7.01 -10.80 9.31
N ALA A 211 7.84 -9.84 8.92
CA ALA A 211 9.17 -9.66 9.52
C ALA A 211 9.10 -9.27 11.00
N LEU A 212 8.15 -8.41 11.39
CA LEU A 212 7.91 -8.05 12.79
C LEU A 212 7.46 -9.25 13.62
N ASP A 213 6.58 -10.09 13.09
CA ASP A 213 6.17 -11.33 13.77
C ASP A 213 7.33 -12.33 13.90
N THR A 214 8.12 -12.48 12.84
CA THR A 214 9.33 -13.33 12.85
C THR A 214 10.35 -12.83 13.88
N LEU A 215 10.63 -11.52 13.90
CA LEU A 215 11.54 -10.89 14.85
C LEU A 215 11.05 -11.04 16.29
N ARG A 216 9.74 -10.96 16.52
CA ARG A 216 9.13 -11.18 17.82
C ARG A 216 9.30 -12.62 18.29
N ARG A 217 9.07 -13.59 17.42
CA ARG A 217 9.26 -15.02 17.73
C ARG A 217 10.72 -15.32 18.03
N TRP A 218 11.63 -14.86 17.17
CA TRP A 218 13.07 -14.97 17.38
C TRP A 218 13.51 -14.38 18.72
N LEU A 219 13.07 -13.16 19.04
CA LEU A 219 13.43 -12.52 20.30
C LEU A 219 12.86 -13.27 21.51
N ASN A 220 11.62 -13.76 21.42
CA ASN A 220 10.95 -14.48 22.50
C ASN A 220 11.56 -15.87 22.74
N ASP A 221 12.17 -16.49 21.73
CA ASP A 221 12.84 -17.78 21.84
C ASP A 221 14.20 -17.63 22.54
N TRP A 222 15.02 -16.69 22.07
CA TRP A 222 16.37 -16.50 22.60
C TRP A 222 16.45 -15.76 23.94
N THR A 223 15.48 -14.88 24.24
CA THR A 223 15.43 -14.13 25.50
C THR A 223 15.48 -15.01 26.76
N PRO A 224 14.62 -16.04 26.93
CA PRO A 224 14.65 -16.90 28.11
C PRO A 224 15.96 -17.68 28.20
N ILE A 225 16.43 -18.29 27.11
CA ILE A 225 17.69 -19.06 27.06
C ILE A 225 18.85 -18.18 27.54
N PHE A 226 18.99 -16.97 27.00
CA PHE A 226 20.07 -16.06 27.39
C PHE A 226 19.91 -15.47 28.79
N ARG A 227 18.70 -15.42 29.34
CA ARG A 227 18.52 -15.03 30.75
C ARG A 227 19.05 -16.07 31.71
N ASP A 228 18.97 -17.34 31.34
CA ASP A 228 19.32 -18.46 32.20
C ASP A 228 20.80 -18.84 32.03
N GLU A 229 21.29 -18.85 30.79
CA GLU A 229 22.63 -19.35 30.45
C GLU A 229 23.73 -18.27 30.50
N LEU A 230 23.40 -16.98 30.32
CA LEU A 230 24.42 -15.93 30.25
C LEU A 230 24.66 -15.21 31.58
N PRO A 231 25.92 -14.82 31.86
CA PRO A 231 26.25 -14.09 33.08
C PRO A 231 25.57 -12.72 33.11
N TYR A 232 25.33 -12.19 34.32
CA TYR A 232 24.60 -10.94 34.55
C TYR A 232 25.09 -9.74 33.71
N HIS A 233 26.40 -9.60 33.57
CA HIS A 233 27.00 -8.52 32.77
C HIS A 233 26.63 -8.62 31.27
N ASP A 234 26.53 -9.82 30.71
CA ASP A 234 26.11 -9.98 29.31
C ASP A 234 24.60 -9.78 29.15
N ARG A 235 23.80 -10.22 30.15
CA ARG A 235 22.36 -9.92 30.18
C ARG A 235 22.07 -8.41 30.20
N LEU A 236 22.92 -7.62 30.86
CA LEU A 236 22.86 -6.16 30.80
C LEU A 236 23.20 -5.62 29.39
N ARG A 237 24.25 -6.14 28.76
CA ARG A 237 24.65 -5.74 27.39
C ARG A 237 23.57 -6.06 26.36
N LEU A 238 22.95 -7.22 26.48
CA LEU A 238 21.83 -7.67 25.65
C LEU A 238 20.52 -6.91 25.95
N GLY A 239 20.48 -6.09 27.00
CA GLY A 239 19.29 -5.35 27.42
C GLY A 239 18.17 -6.22 28.00
N LEU A 240 18.50 -7.43 28.46
CA LEU A 240 17.54 -8.38 29.04
C LEU A 240 17.16 -8.03 30.47
N VAL A 241 18.02 -7.27 31.16
CA VAL A 241 17.86 -6.75 32.52
C VAL A 241 18.22 -5.26 32.56
N ARG A 242 17.62 -4.49 33.48
CA ARG A 242 17.98 -3.08 33.72
C ARG A 242 18.99 -3.00 34.86
N SER A 243 19.96 -2.08 34.78
CA SER A 243 20.84 -1.83 35.92
C SER A 243 20.01 -1.22 37.06
N ALA A 244 20.24 -1.68 38.29
CA ALA A 244 19.47 -1.28 39.47
C ALA A 244 19.71 0.17 39.94
N GLY A 245 20.27 1.06 39.12
CA GLY A 245 20.73 2.39 39.55
C GLY A 245 20.47 3.58 38.60
N GLY A 246 19.71 3.41 37.52
CA GLY A 246 19.46 4.49 36.56
C GLY A 246 18.38 5.47 37.03
N ARG A 247 18.76 6.56 37.70
CA ARG A 247 17.89 7.73 37.96
C ARG A 247 17.42 8.31 36.61
N PRO A 248 16.12 8.59 36.41
CA PRO A 248 15.63 9.12 35.13
C PRO A 248 16.25 10.49 34.84
N ALA A 249 16.75 10.66 33.62
CA ALA A 249 17.42 11.87 33.10
C ALA A 249 16.45 13.05 32.87
N SER A 250 15.51 13.27 33.78
CA SER A 250 14.51 14.36 33.71
C SER A 250 14.57 15.29 34.93
N ALA A 251 15.73 15.37 35.58
CA ALA A 251 15.97 16.26 36.73
C ALA A 251 17.26 17.09 36.54
N LEU A 252 17.52 17.56 35.32
CA LEU A 252 18.55 18.55 35.03
C LEU A 252 17.98 19.65 34.13
N VAL A 253 16.90 20.28 34.58
CA VAL A 253 16.55 21.66 34.20
C VAL A 253 16.04 22.31 35.48
N GLU A 254 16.57 23.51 35.77
CA GLU A 254 16.38 24.37 36.97
C GLU A 254 17.47 24.25 38.03
N GLU A 255 18.55 24.99 37.82
CA GLU A 255 19.00 26.06 38.73
C GLU A 255 20.18 26.81 38.07
N GLU A 256 19.90 27.97 37.49
CA GLU A 256 20.92 29.01 37.33
C GLU A 256 20.53 30.15 38.27
N PRO A 257 21.36 30.50 39.27
CA PRO A 257 21.00 31.49 40.27
C PRO A 257 21.20 32.91 39.74
N GLN A 258 20.28 33.78 40.15
CA GLN A 258 20.43 35.23 40.09
C GLN A 258 21.64 35.67 40.93
N ALA A 259 22.57 36.40 40.30
CA ALA A 259 23.32 37.52 40.88
C ALA A 259 23.98 38.34 39.77
#